data_AF-A0A9E8AWX4-F1
#
_entry.id   AF-A0A9E8AWX4-F1
#
_cell.length_a   1.000
_cell.length_b   1.000
_cell.length_c   1.000
_cell.angle_alpha   90.00
_cell.angle_beta   90.00
_cell.angle_gamma   90.00
#
_symmetry.space_group_name_H-M   'P 1'
#
loop_
_entity.id
_entity.type
_entity.pdbx_description
1 polymer ?
#
loop_
_entity_poly.entity_id
_entity_poly.type
_entity_poly.pdbx_seq_one_letter_code
_entity_poly.pdbx_strand_id
1 'polypeptide(L)'
;MSKQKLYLLFAEQTSPFDPDEKIDPLVGIFSDEAECERIEKEQTGYKISWEERDVEDAGEHTIEPGDTVYAYHYMATYRPTPDGGGAIELLSDAAVEDVFFQEENARKMLEVGDLQVITVGELRLKGDFQIIES
;
A
#
# COMPACT_ATOMS: atom_id res chain seq x y z
N MET A 1 18.48 15.31 -0.18
CA MET A 1 18.68 13.92 -0.62
C MET A 1 17.46 13.54 -1.43
N SER A 2 17.61 12.80 -2.54
CA SER A 2 16.44 12.29 -3.27
C SER A 2 15.80 11.20 -2.42
N LYS A 3 14.47 11.20 -2.29
CA LYS A 3 13.78 10.05 -1.72
C LYS A 3 14.03 8.85 -2.63
N GLN A 4 14.20 7.67 -2.03
CA GLN A 4 14.35 6.43 -2.77
C GLN A 4 12.98 5.99 -3.27
N LYS A 5 12.93 5.47 -4.50
CA LYS A 5 11.71 4.94 -5.08
C LYS A 5 11.60 3.43 -4.83
N LEU A 6 10.39 3.00 -4.53
CA LEU A 6 9.95 1.60 -4.57
C LEU A 6 8.77 1.46 -5.53
N TYR A 7 8.47 0.23 -5.89
CA TYR A 7 7.41 -0.16 -6.79
C TYR A 7 6.36 -0.94 -6.00
N LEU A 8 5.16 -0.39 -5.89
CA LEU A 8 4.03 -1.00 -5.22
C LEU A 8 3.33 -1.88 -6.25
N LEU A 9 3.15 -3.15 -5.93
CA LEU A 9 2.53 -4.12 -6.81
C LEU A 9 1.11 -4.42 -6.33
N PHE A 10 0.15 -4.35 -7.24
CA PHE A 10 -1.26 -4.67 -7.01
C PHE A 10 -1.69 -5.83 -7.91
N ALA A 11 -2.71 -6.57 -7.48
CA ALA A 11 -3.23 -7.69 -8.25
C ALA A 11 -4.74 -7.79 -8.12
N GLU A 12 -5.46 -7.63 -9.23
CA GLU A 12 -6.93 -7.65 -9.27
C GLU A 12 -7.46 -8.99 -8.74
N GLN A 13 -8.32 -8.90 -7.72
CA GLN A 13 -8.90 -10.04 -7.00
C GLN A 13 -10.40 -9.84 -6.81
N THR A 14 -11.12 -10.94 -6.63
CA THR A 14 -12.51 -10.86 -6.17
C THR A 14 -12.54 -10.50 -4.69
N SER A 15 -13.39 -9.53 -4.33
CA SER A 15 -13.56 -9.12 -2.93
C SER A 15 -13.95 -10.32 -2.06
N PRO A 16 -13.36 -10.47 -0.87
CA PRO A 16 -13.76 -11.52 0.07
C PRO A 16 -15.16 -11.27 0.67
N PHE A 17 -15.68 -10.06 0.52
CA PHE A 17 -16.97 -9.64 1.06
C PHE A 17 -18.09 -9.67 0.01
N ASP A 18 -17.76 -9.44 -1.26
CA ASP A 18 -18.72 -9.45 -2.37
C ASP A 18 -18.12 -10.17 -3.60
N PRO A 19 -18.67 -11.33 -4.02
CA PRO A 19 -18.16 -12.08 -5.16
C PRO A 19 -18.31 -11.36 -6.52
N ASP A 20 -19.19 -10.36 -6.61
CA ASP A 20 -19.43 -9.56 -7.82
C ASP A 20 -18.50 -8.33 -7.89
N GLU A 21 -17.78 -8.01 -6.81
CA GLU A 21 -16.87 -6.88 -6.71
C GLU A 21 -15.41 -7.29 -6.97
N LYS A 22 -14.67 -6.41 -7.66
CA LYS A 22 -13.23 -6.52 -7.89
C LYS A 22 -12.49 -5.47 -7.07
N ILE A 23 -11.40 -5.89 -6.47
CA ILE A 23 -10.49 -5.05 -5.68
C ILE A 23 -9.07 -5.24 -6.20
N ASP A 24 -8.23 -4.21 -6.06
CA ASP A 24 -6.81 -4.23 -6.42
C ASP A 24 -5.95 -4.10 -5.16
N PRO A 25 -5.90 -5.12 -4.28
CA PRO A 25 -5.11 -5.05 -3.06
C PRO A 25 -3.62 -4.93 -3.38
N LEU A 26 -2.90 -4.21 -2.51
CA LEU A 26 -1.44 -4.25 -2.49
C LEU A 26 -0.99 -5.68 -2.20
N VAL A 27 -0.14 -6.23 -3.06
CA VAL A 27 0.38 -7.61 -2.98
C VAL A 27 1.90 -7.68 -2.84
N GLY A 28 2.61 -6.56 -2.91
CA GLY A 28 4.05 -6.53 -2.67
C GLY A 28 4.65 -5.16 -2.88
N ILE A 29 5.88 -4.97 -2.40
CA ILE A 29 6.69 -3.78 -2.65
C ILE A 29 8.10 -4.22 -3.07
N PHE A 30 8.62 -3.66 -4.16
CA PHE A 30 9.89 -4.04 -4.76
C PHE A 30 10.79 -2.82 -4.96
N SER A 31 12.10 -3.04 -4.91
CA SER A 31 13.11 -1.99 -5.16
C SER A 31 13.60 -1.94 -6.62
N ASP A 32 13.14 -2.85 -7.48
CA ASP A 32 13.60 -3.01 -8.86
C ASP A 32 12.40 -3.19 -9.81
N GLU A 33 12.32 -2.32 -10.81
CA GLU A 33 11.29 -2.34 -11.87
C GLU A 33 11.32 -3.65 -12.67
N ALA A 34 12.51 -4.19 -12.92
CA ALA A 34 12.66 -5.42 -13.70
C ALA A 34 11.96 -6.61 -13.02
N GLU A 35 11.91 -6.60 -11.68
CA GLU A 35 11.21 -7.62 -10.90
C GLU A 35 9.69 -7.47 -11.01
N CYS A 36 9.18 -6.24 -11.03
CA CYS A 36 7.76 -5.95 -11.28
C CYS A 36 7.33 -6.46 -12.65
N GLU A 37 8.09 -6.15 -13.70
CA GLU A 37 7.81 -6.65 -15.04
C GLU A 37 7.86 -8.18 -15.13
N ARG A 38 8.80 -8.81 -14.40
CA ARG A 38 8.93 -10.26 -14.36
C ARG A 38 7.70 -10.89 -13.71
N ILE A 39 7.24 -10.35 -12.59
CA ILE A 39 6.04 -10.82 -11.88
C ILE A 39 4.80 -10.65 -12.76
N GLU A 40 4.64 -9.50 -13.43
CA GLU A 40 3.54 -9.25 -14.36
C GLU A 40 3.48 -10.31 -15.48
N LYS A 41 4.63 -10.72 -16.02
CA LYS A 41 4.73 -11.75 -17.07
C LYS A 41 4.48 -13.16 -16.54
N GLU A 42 4.97 -13.48 -15.34
CA GLU A 42 4.91 -14.84 -14.78
C GLU A 42 3.55 -15.15 -14.12
N GLN A 43 2.91 -14.17 -13.48
CA GLN A 43 1.65 -14.34 -12.72
C GLN A 43 0.42 -14.21 -13.62
N THR A 44 0.35 -15.03 -14.66
CA THR A 44 -0.74 -15.00 -15.68
C THR A 44 -2.15 -15.26 -15.15
N GLY A 45 -2.28 -15.74 -13.90
CA GLY A 45 -3.58 -15.92 -13.23
C GLY A 45 -4.15 -14.64 -12.62
N TYR A 46 -3.39 -13.55 -12.59
CA TYR A 46 -3.77 -12.28 -11.99
C TYR A 46 -3.57 -11.14 -13.00
N LYS A 47 -4.40 -10.11 -12.90
CA LYS A 47 -4.13 -8.84 -13.58
C LYS A 47 -3.26 -8.00 -12.65
N ILE A 48 -1.95 -8.02 -12.92
CA ILE A 48 -0.96 -7.28 -12.14
C ILE A 48 -0.88 -5.83 -12.64
N SER A 49 -0.78 -4.89 -11.72
CA SER A 49 -0.42 -3.49 -11.98
C SER A 49 0.60 -3.04 -10.94
N TRP A 50 1.33 -1.97 -11.24
CA TRP A 50 2.30 -1.42 -10.30
C TRP A 50 2.50 0.08 -10.51
N GLU A 51 2.92 0.76 -9.44
CA GLU A 51 3.22 2.19 -9.48
C GLU A 51 4.48 2.52 -8.66
N GLU A 52 5.10 3.64 -8.99
CA GLU A 52 6.26 4.15 -8.26
C GLU A 52 5.85 4.99 -7.06
N ARG A 53 6.50 4.76 -5.92
CA ARG A 53 6.36 5.59 -4.72
C ARG A 53 7.70 5.93 -4.12
N ASP A 54 7.83 7.20 -3.73
CA ASP A 54 8.93 7.62 -2.86
C ASP A 54 8.72 7.03 -1.46
N VAL A 55 9.82 6.60 -0.84
CA VAL A 55 9.83 6.16 0.56
C VAL A 55 10.25 7.31 1.45
N GLU A 56 9.40 7.59 2.42
CA GLU A 56 9.67 8.55 3.48
C GLU A 56 10.73 8.00 4.44
N ASP A 57 11.38 8.90 5.17
CA ASP A 57 12.24 8.64 6.34
C ASP A 57 13.31 7.54 6.29
N ALA A 58 13.71 7.10 5.10
CA ALA A 58 14.85 6.20 4.89
C ALA A 58 16.21 6.82 5.28
N GLY A 59 16.32 8.16 5.36
CA GLY A 59 17.55 8.84 5.73
C GLY A 59 18.70 8.55 4.75
N GLU A 60 19.79 7.96 5.25
CA GLU A 60 20.92 7.49 4.43
C GLU A 60 20.84 5.99 4.09
N HIS A 61 19.83 5.27 4.60
CA HIS A 61 19.64 3.85 4.33
C HIS A 61 19.20 3.65 2.88
N THR A 62 19.84 2.72 2.19
CA THR A 62 19.38 2.25 0.87
C THR A 62 18.50 1.04 1.09
N ILE A 63 17.23 1.15 0.70
CA ILE A 63 16.25 0.08 0.83
C ILE A 63 16.59 -1.05 -0.13
N GLU A 64 16.71 -2.25 0.42
CA GLU A 64 17.06 -3.48 -0.28
C GLU A 64 16.02 -4.59 -0.02
N PRO A 65 15.98 -5.65 -0.85
CA PRO A 65 15.15 -6.81 -0.57
C PRO A 65 15.44 -7.39 0.83
N GLY A 66 14.38 -7.64 1.59
CA GLY A 66 14.44 -8.08 2.99
C GLY A 66 14.23 -6.98 4.02
N ASP A 67 14.32 -5.71 3.62
CA ASP A 67 13.96 -4.59 4.51
C ASP A 67 12.46 -4.55 4.78
N THR A 68 12.07 -4.01 5.93
CA THR A 68 10.66 -3.79 6.28
C THR A 68 10.27 -2.34 5.99
N VAL A 69 9.12 -2.16 5.34
CA VAL A 69 8.48 -0.87 5.10
C VAL A 69 7.03 -0.92 5.55
N TYR A 70 6.45 0.27 5.75
CA TYR A 70 5.10 0.47 6.26
C TYR A 70 4.29 1.24 5.22
N ALA A 71 3.31 0.59 4.60
CA ALA A 71 2.40 1.21 3.64
C ALA A 71 1.17 1.74 4.37
N TYR A 72 0.94 3.04 4.27
CA TYR A 72 -0.21 3.73 4.85
C TYR A 72 -1.37 3.79 3.87
N HIS A 73 -2.51 3.25 4.30
CA HIS A 73 -3.76 3.24 3.55
C HIS A 73 -4.72 4.26 4.16
N TYR A 74 -5.09 5.26 3.36
CA TYR A 74 -6.03 6.27 3.80
C TYR A 74 -7.47 5.75 3.68
N MET A 75 -8.17 5.61 4.80
CA MET A 75 -9.47 4.92 4.83
C MET A 75 -10.68 5.84 4.88
N ALA A 76 -10.52 7.17 4.97
CA ALA A 76 -11.67 8.03 5.27
C ALA A 76 -11.58 9.45 4.68
N THR A 77 -12.45 9.83 3.76
CA THR A 77 -12.50 11.21 3.25
C THR A 77 -13.41 12.13 4.07
N TYR A 78 -13.11 13.43 4.11
CA TYR A 78 -13.96 14.43 4.76
C TYR A 78 -14.95 15.02 3.73
N ARG A 79 -16.25 14.88 4.01
CA ARG A 79 -17.31 15.49 3.21
C ARG A 79 -18.01 16.60 4.01
N PRO A 80 -18.09 17.83 3.46
CA PRO A 80 -18.92 18.88 4.04
C PRO A 80 -20.39 18.46 4.06
N THR A 81 -21.05 18.57 5.20
CA THR A 81 -22.49 18.33 5.32
C THR A 81 -23.29 19.62 5.09
N PRO A 82 -24.56 19.53 4.64
CA PRO A 82 -25.37 20.72 4.32
C PRO A 82 -25.60 21.70 5.48
N ASP A 83 -25.44 21.25 6.72
CA ASP A 83 -25.55 22.03 7.95
C ASP A 83 -24.23 22.72 8.37
N GLY A 84 -23.17 22.61 7.54
CA GLY A 84 -21.86 23.21 7.81
C GLY A 84 -20.96 22.36 8.71
N GLY A 85 -21.37 21.13 9.04
CA GLY A 85 -20.53 20.14 9.69
C GLY A 85 -19.63 19.35 8.73
N GLY A 86 -18.95 18.36 9.29
CA GLY A 86 -18.11 17.41 8.57
C GLY A 86 -18.57 15.98 8.82
N ALA A 87 -18.77 15.22 7.74
CA ALA A 87 -18.93 13.78 7.83
C ALA A 87 -17.65 13.09 7.38
N ILE A 88 -17.23 12.07 8.13
CA ILE A 88 -16.17 11.15 7.72
C ILE A 88 -16.84 10.05 6.88
N GLU A 89 -16.43 9.91 5.63
CA GLU A 89 -16.91 8.89 4.70
C GLU A 89 -15.79 7.86 4.50
N LEU A 90 -16.04 6.62 4.93
CA LEU A 90 -15.08 5.53 4.79
C LEU A 90 -14.96 5.16 3.30
N LEU A 91 -13.73 5.08 2.81
CA LEU A 91 -13.43 4.66 1.44
C LEU A 91 -13.49 3.13 1.38
N SER A 92 -14.26 2.61 0.42
CA SER A 92 -14.30 1.17 0.12
C SER A 92 -13.05 0.69 -0.62
N ASP A 93 -12.31 1.61 -1.21
CA ASP A 93 -11.05 1.37 -1.93
C ASP A 93 -9.98 2.28 -1.32
N ALA A 94 -9.33 1.80 -0.26
CA ALA A 94 -8.29 2.55 0.43
C ALA A 94 -7.01 2.48 -0.41
N ALA A 95 -6.63 3.62 -0.99
CA ALA A 95 -5.37 3.72 -1.72
C ALA A 95 -4.19 3.83 -0.76
N VAL A 96 -3.04 3.29 -1.17
CA VAL A 96 -1.78 3.53 -0.47
C VAL A 96 -1.41 5.01 -0.64
N GLU A 97 -1.50 5.78 0.42
CA GLU A 97 -1.20 7.21 0.39
C GLU A 97 0.28 7.48 0.60
N ASP A 98 0.99 6.69 1.43
CA ASP A 98 2.42 6.89 1.70
C ASP A 98 3.12 5.58 2.06
N VAL A 99 4.45 5.55 1.90
CA VAL A 99 5.31 4.43 2.32
C VAL A 99 6.43 4.97 3.19
N PHE A 100 6.60 4.37 4.37
CA PHE A 100 7.59 4.77 5.37
C PHE A 100 8.59 3.65 5.61
N PHE A 101 9.83 4.00 5.92
CA PHE A 101 10.82 3.06 6.41
C PHE A 101 10.78 2.94 7.95
N GLN A 102 10.45 4.02 8.66
CA GLN A 102 10.37 4.03 10.12
C GLN A 102 8.93 3.88 10.63
N GLU A 103 8.69 2.84 11.44
CA GLU A 103 7.37 2.57 12.05
C GLU A 103 6.84 3.75 12.86
N GLU A 104 7.71 4.43 13.62
CA GLU A 104 7.29 5.51 14.52
C GLU A 104 6.62 6.66 13.75
N ASN A 105 7.13 6.99 12.56
CA ASN A 105 6.54 8.06 11.75
C ASN A 105 5.33 7.57 10.99
N ALA A 106 5.36 6.34 10.48
CA ALA A 106 4.19 5.70 9.88
C ALA A 106 3.00 5.73 10.85
N ARG A 107 3.23 5.40 12.14
CA ARG A 107 2.20 5.39 13.19
C ARG A 107 1.57 6.76 13.46
N LYS A 108 2.25 7.87 13.14
CA LYS A 108 1.66 9.21 13.30
C LYS A 108 0.50 9.44 12.33
N MET A 109 0.37 8.62 11.28
CA MET A 109 -0.70 8.69 10.28
C MET A 109 -1.95 7.85 10.65
N LEU A 110 -1.86 6.97 11.66
CA LEU A 110 -2.91 6.00 12.01
C LEU A 110 -4.22 6.62 12.55
N GLU A 111 -4.32 7.94 12.72
CA GLU A 111 -5.56 8.56 13.21
C GLU A 111 -6.75 8.37 12.25
N VAL A 112 -6.50 8.18 10.94
CA VAL A 112 -7.55 8.14 9.90
C VAL A 112 -7.34 7.05 8.84
N GLY A 113 -6.53 6.03 9.13
CA GLY A 113 -6.22 4.96 8.20
C GLY A 113 -5.55 3.76 8.87
N ASP A 114 -5.05 2.84 8.04
CA ASP A 114 -4.39 1.61 8.46
C ASP A 114 -2.94 1.55 7.94
N LEU A 115 -2.08 0.81 8.63
CA LEU A 115 -0.71 0.53 8.17
C LEU A 115 -0.53 -0.96 7.89
N GLN A 116 -0.01 -1.27 6.71
CA GLN A 116 0.44 -2.62 6.35
C GLN A 116 1.96 -2.75 6.50
N VAL A 117 2.40 -3.82 7.16
CA VAL A 117 3.82 -4.16 7.33
C VAL A 117 4.25 -5.10 6.20
N ILE A 118 5.26 -4.68 5.45
CA ILE A 118 5.65 -5.35 4.20
C ILE A 118 7.17 -5.54 4.19
N THR A 119 7.60 -6.76 3.88
CA THR A 119 8.99 -7.05 3.55
C THR A 119 9.23 -6.74 2.08
N VAL A 120 10.20 -5.88 1.77
CA VAL A 120 10.57 -5.54 0.39
C VAL A 120 11.06 -6.80 -0.33
N GLY A 121 10.55 -7.03 -1.55
CA GLY A 121 10.82 -8.22 -2.35
C GLY A 121 9.87 -9.40 -2.07
N GLU A 122 8.93 -9.28 -1.14
CA GLU A 122 7.94 -10.32 -0.85
C GLU A 122 6.65 -10.12 -1.69
N LEU A 123 6.18 -11.20 -2.32
CA LEU A 123 4.92 -11.22 -3.08
C LEU A 123 3.86 -12.05 -2.33
N ARG A 124 2.70 -11.43 -2.05
CA ARG A 124 1.53 -12.04 -1.41
C ARG A 124 0.27 -11.82 -2.23
N LEU A 125 -0.03 -12.75 -3.13
CA LEU A 125 -1.18 -12.70 -4.05
C LEU A 125 -2.58 -12.84 -3.37
N LYS A 126 -2.63 -12.81 -2.04
CA LYS A 126 -3.89 -12.72 -1.28
C LYS A 126 -4.07 -11.39 -0.56
N GLY A 127 -3.10 -10.47 -0.67
CA GLY A 127 -3.13 -9.20 0.06
C GLY A 127 -3.08 -9.36 1.59
N ASP A 128 -2.80 -10.57 2.11
CA ASP A 128 -2.73 -10.86 3.54
C ASP A 128 -1.38 -10.36 4.13
N PHE A 129 -1.26 -9.05 4.29
CA PHE A 129 -0.21 -8.42 5.07
C PHE A 129 -0.61 -8.26 6.53
N GLN A 130 0.38 -8.19 7.41
CA GLN A 130 0.11 -7.83 8.79
C GLN A 130 -0.33 -6.37 8.83
N ILE A 131 -1.48 -6.11 9.45
CA ILE A 131 -1.99 -4.75 9.68
C ILE A 131 -1.65 -4.34 11.11
N ILE A 132 -1.20 -3.10 11.28
CA ILE A 132 -1.05 -2.46 12.59
C ILE A 132 -2.35 -1.71 12.88
N GLU A 133 -3.05 -2.12 13.93
CA GLU A 133 -4.25 -1.45 14.42
C GLU A 133 -3.88 -0.10 15.08
N SER A 134 -4.77 0.89 14.92
CA SER A 134 -4.68 2.24 15.47
C SER A 134 -5.07 2.34 16.96
#